data_AF-A0A929H7X9-F1
#
_entry.id   AF-A0A929H7X9-F1
#
_cell.length_a   1.000
_cell.length_b   1.000
_cell.length_c   1.000
_cell.angle_alpha   90.00
_cell.angle_beta   90.00
_cell.angle_gamma   90.00
#
_symmetry.space_group_name_H-M   'P 1'
#
loop_
_entity.id
_entity.type
_entity.pdbx_description
1 polymer ?
#
loop_
_entity_poly.entity_id
_entity_poly.type
_entity_poly.pdbx_seq_one_letter_code
_entity_poly.pdbx_strand_id
1 'polypeptide(L)'
;MSEVEFPNGLMVKAPHDRAPDFVKGQISIRREEFITWLQGKSGDWVNLDIKVSKQGKWYAAINDWKPQGNAPQRQSEPSSEKDDFGDSEIPF
;
A
#
# COMPACT_ATOMS: atom_id res chain seq x y z
N MET A 1 -9.91 9.31 -16.97
CA MET A 1 -9.48 7.93 -17.29
C MET A 1 -8.43 7.58 -16.24
N SER A 2 -8.63 6.53 -15.43
CA SER A 2 -7.60 6.11 -14.48
C SER A 2 -6.45 5.53 -15.27
N GLU A 3 -5.33 6.23 -15.29
CA GLU A 3 -4.11 5.79 -15.97
C GLU A 3 -3.55 4.61 -15.19
N VAL A 4 -3.71 3.41 -15.75
CA VAL A 4 -3.19 2.18 -15.14
C VAL A 4 -1.69 2.17 -15.40
N GLU A 5 -0.90 2.49 -14.37
CA GLU A 5 0.56 2.41 -14.47
C GLU A 5 1.01 0.95 -14.26
N PHE A 6 1.91 0.48 -15.11
CA PHE A 6 2.47 -0.87 -15.04
C PHE A 6 3.92 -0.80 -14.49
N PRO A 7 4.28 -1.65 -13.52
CA PRO A 7 5.65 -1.72 -13.03
C PRO A 7 6.58 -2.22 -14.14
N ASN A 8 7.70 -1.52 -14.35
CA ASN A 8 8.68 -1.96 -15.33
C ASN A 8 9.48 -3.16 -14.80
N GLY A 9 9.82 -4.11 -15.67
CA GLY A 9 10.55 -5.31 -15.28
C GLY A 9 9.78 -6.35 -14.45
N LEU A 10 8.49 -6.14 -14.15
CA LEU A 10 7.67 -7.11 -13.43
C LEU A 10 6.65 -7.78 -14.37
N MET A 11 6.67 -9.11 -14.42
CA MET A 11 5.71 -9.92 -15.16
C MET A 11 4.97 -10.87 -14.23
N VAL A 12 3.66 -10.95 -14.41
CA VAL A 12 2.81 -11.93 -13.72
C VAL A 12 2.33 -12.96 -14.73
N LYS A 13 2.44 -14.23 -14.36
CA LYS A 13 1.99 -15.36 -15.17
C LYS A 13 0.96 -16.14 -14.37
N ALA A 14 -0.07 -16.59 -15.07
CA ALA A 14 -1.03 -17.53 -14.54
C ALA A 14 -0.31 -18.82 -14.09
N PRO A 15 -0.81 -19.50 -13.06
CA PRO A 15 -0.29 -20.81 -12.69
C PRO A 15 -0.44 -21.78 -13.86
N HIS A 16 0.54 -22.65 -14.03
CA HIS A 16 0.52 -23.70 -15.03
C HIS A 16 -0.49 -24.81 -14.65
N ASP A 17 -1.02 -25.55 -15.63
CA ASP A 17 -1.97 -26.66 -15.41
C ASP A 17 -1.48 -27.76 -14.46
N ARG A 18 -0.17 -27.92 -14.26
CA ARG A 18 0.41 -28.86 -13.28
C ARG A 18 0.92 -28.17 -12.00
N ALA A 19 0.65 -26.88 -11.83
CA ALA A 19 1.00 -26.18 -10.60
C ALA A 19 0.10 -26.66 -9.46
N PRO A 20 0.63 -26.87 -8.24
CA PRO A 20 -0.17 -27.21 -7.07
C PRO A 20 -1.22 -26.14 -6.75
N ASP A 21 -2.34 -26.51 -6.12
CA ASP A 21 -3.49 -25.62 -5.84
C ASP A 21 -3.17 -24.39 -4.98
N PHE A 22 -2.11 -24.48 -4.18
CA PHE A 22 -1.62 -23.37 -3.36
C PHE A 22 -0.85 -22.32 -4.17
N VAL A 23 -0.42 -22.64 -5.39
CA VAL A 23 0.27 -21.71 -6.29
C VAL A 23 -0.75 -20.88 -7.05
N LYS A 24 -0.96 -19.63 -6.61
CA LYS A 24 -1.92 -18.71 -7.26
C LYS A 24 -1.38 -18.02 -8.50
N GLY A 25 -0.07 -18.05 -8.73
CA GLY A 25 0.56 -17.44 -9.90
C GLY A 25 2.07 -17.40 -9.76
N GLN A 26 2.75 -17.06 -10.85
CA GLN A 26 4.20 -16.86 -10.86
C GLN A 26 4.52 -15.40 -11.15
N ILE A 27 5.41 -14.82 -10.36
CA ILE A 27 5.92 -13.47 -10.59
C ILE A 27 7.37 -13.60 -11.05
N SER A 28 7.69 -12.99 -12.19
CA SER A 28 9.04 -12.88 -12.72
C SER A 28 9.48 -11.43 -12.62
N ILE A 29 10.57 -11.16 -11.90
CA ILE A 29 11.11 -9.82 -11.72
C ILE A 29 12.46 -9.74 -12.42
N ARG A 30 12.59 -8.83 -13.37
CA ARG A 30 13.87 -8.40 -13.91
C ARG A 30 14.47 -7.40 -12.94
N ARG A 31 15.45 -7.86 -12.19
CA ARG A 31 16.04 -7.12 -11.07
C ARG A 31 16.45 -5.69 -11.47
N GLU A 32 17.19 -5.53 -12.55
CA GLU A 32 17.72 -4.22 -12.96
C GLU A 32 16.60 -3.25 -13.35
N GLU A 33 15.69 -3.67 -14.22
CA GLU A 33 14.56 -2.86 -14.68
C GLU A 33 13.62 -2.48 -13.52
N PHE A 34 13.37 -3.43 -12.61
CA PHE A 34 12.49 -3.18 -11.47
C PHE A 34 13.11 -2.25 -10.43
N ILE A 35 14.43 -2.36 -10.18
CA ILE A 35 15.14 -1.42 -9.28
C ILE A 35 15.11 -0.01 -9.85
N THR A 36 15.40 0.18 -11.14
CA THR A 36 15.32 1.51 -11.77
C THR A 36 13.92 2.10 -11.68
N TRP A 37 12.89 1.29 -11.87
CA TRP A 37 11.51 1.74 -11.69
C TRP A 37 11.19 2.09 -10.22
N LEU A 38 11.64 1.27 -9.26
CA LEU A 38 11.45 1.54 -7.83
C LEU A 38 12.17 2.81 -7.37
N GLN A 39 13.37 3.10 -7.89
CA GLN A 39 14.10 4.33 -7.59
C GLN A 39 13.33 5.59 -8.00
N GLY A 40 12.44 5.48 -9.01
CA GLY A 40 11.56 6.57 -9.42
C GLY A 40 10.29 6.70 -8.56
N LYS A 41 10.06 5.80 -7.60
CA LYS A 41 8.90 5.85 -6.70
C LYS A 41 9.27 6.50 -5.37
N SER A 42 8.29 7.16 -4.77
CA SER A 42 8.44 7.84 -3.48
C SER A 42 7.54 7.20 -2.44
N GLY A 43 7.99 7.19 -1.18
CA GLY A 43 7.30 6.54 -0.06
C GLY A 43 7.83 5.15 0.24
N ASP A 44 7.46 4.61 1.40
CA ASP A 44 7.97 3.33 1.90
C ASP A 44 7.26 2.12 1.26
N TRP A 45 6.06 2.31 0.72
CA TRP A 45 5.19 1.24 0.22
C TRP A 45 4.77 1.50 -1.22
N VAL A 46 4.86 0.44 -2.04
CA VAL A 46 4.35 0.42 -3.42
C VAL A 46 3.33 -0.69 -3.53
N ASN A 47 2.08 -0.32 -3.80
CA ASN A 47 0.98 -1.28 -3.92
C ASN A 47 0.77 -1.68 -5.38
N LEU A 48 0.67 -2.99 -5.62
CA LEU A 48 0.46 -3.58 -6.95
C LEU A 48 -0.74 -4.53 -6.91
N ASP A 49 -1.70 -4.32 -7.80
CA ASP A 49 -2.82 -5.23 -8.03
C ASP A 49 -2.50 -6.22 -9.14
N ILE A 50 -2.77 -7.51 -8.94
CA ILE A 50 -2.76 -8.52 -10.00
C ILE A 50 -4.14 -8.59 -10.65
N LYS A 51 -4.20 -8.35 -11.96
CA LYS A 51 -5.44 -8.30 -12.75
C LYS A 51 -5.33 -9.24 -13.95
N VAL A 52 -6.48 -9.67 -14.46
CA VAL A 52 -6.58 -10.52 -15.65
C VAL A 52 -7.18 -9.69 -16.79
N SER A 53 -6.46 -9.64 -17.91
CA SER A 53 -6.93 -8.94 -19.11
C SER A 53 -8.11 -9.69 -19.73
N LYS A 54 -8.85 -9.02 -20.62
CA LYS A 54 -9.93 -9.65 -21.39
C LYS A 54 -9.45 -10.84 -22.24
N GLN A 55 -8.16 -10.92 -22.53
CA GLN A 55 -7.54 -12.03 -23.26
C GLN A 55 -7.02 -13.16 -22.34
N GLY A 56 -7.30 -13.10 -21.03
CA GLY A 56 -6.86 -14.11 -20.06
C GLY A 56 -5.41 -13.95 -19.57
N LYS A 57 -4.65 -12.98 -20.09
CA LYS A 57 -3.28 -12.71 -19.62
C LYS A 57 -3.30 -11.96 -18.31
N TRP A 58 -2.52 -12.44 -17.34
CA TRP A 58 -2.33 -11.80 -16.04
C TRP A 58 -1.34 -10.65 -16.16
N TYR A 59 -1.58 -9.57 -15.42
CA TYR A 59 -0.70 -8.42 -15.35
C TYR A 59 -0.76 -7.80 -13.95
N ALA A 60 0.31 -7.11 -13.55
CA ALA A 60 0.29 -6.29 -12.35
C ALA A 60 0.13 -4.81 -12.73
N ALA A 61 -0.60 -4.06 -11.93
CA ALA A 61 -0.79 -2.63 -12.09
C ALA A 61 -0.60 -1.92 -10.75
N ILE A 62 -0.03 -0.72 -10.75
CA ILE A 62 0.06 0.09 -9.54
C ILE A 62 -1.32 0.45 -9.06
N ASN A 63 -1.52 0.28 -7.77
CA ASN A 63 -2.68 0.75 -7.05
C ASN A 63 -2.30 2.01 -6.25
N ASP A 64 -2.49 3.18 -6.87
CA ASP A 64 -2.34 4.48 -6.18
C ASP A 64 -3.64 4.91 -5.48
N TRP A 65 -4.48 3.96 -5.07
CA TRP A 65 -5.73 4.30 -4.40
C TRP A 65 -5.44 5.00 -3.08
N LYS A 66 -5.63 6.32 -3.06
CA LYS A 66 -5.73 7.11 -1.85
C LYS A 66 -7.17 6.98 -1.35
N PRO A 67 -7.41 6.58 -0.09
CA PRO A 67 -8.75 6.63 0.48
C PRO A 67 -9.26 8.07 0.34
N GLN A 68 -10.30 8.28 -0.47
CA GLN A 68 -11.04 9.53 -0.42
C GLN A 68 -11.60 9.60 0.99
N GLY A 69 -11.14 10.61 1.74
CA GLY A 69 -11.35 10.73 3.17
C GLY A 69 -12.81 10.53 3.55
N ASN A 70 -13.08 9.44 4.23
CA ASN A 70 -14.12 9.39 5.24
C ASN A 70 -13.66 8.50 6.40
N ALA A 71 -12.56 8.90 7.02
CA ALA A 71 -12.34 8.59 8.42
C ALA A 71 -12.64 9.90 9.18
N PRO A 72 -13.67 9.96 10.04
CA PRO A 72 -13.84 11.11 10.92
C PRO A 72 -12.55 11.29 11.71
N GLN A 73 -12.08 12.54 11.76
CA GLN A 73 -11.07 12.98 12.72
C GLN A 73 -11.42 12.36 14.06
N ARG A 74 -10.64 11.36 14.49
CA ARG A 74 -10.56 11.03 15.90
C ARG A 74 -9.81 12.22 16.48
N GLN A 75 -10.57 13.26 16.81
CA GLN A 75 -10.12 14.41 17.57
C GLN A 75 -9.59 13.84 18.87
N SER A 76 -8.28 13.60 18.93
CA SER A 76 -7.59 13.44 20.19
C SER A 76 -7.86 14.72 20.96
N GLU A 77 -8.72 14.60 21.96
CA GLU A 77 -8.97 15.63 22.96
C GLU A 77 -7.60 16.12 23.46
N PRO A 78 -7.40 17.45 23.60
CA PRO A 78 -6.22 17.95 24.28
C PRO A 78 -6.36 17.52 25.74
N SER A 79 -5.58 16.52 26.15
CA SER A 79 -5.35 16.19 27.55
C SER A 79 -4.78 17.45 28.21
N SER A 80 -5.67 18.19 28.85
CA SER A 80 -5.38 19.39 29.59
C SER A 80 -4.90 18.95 30.96
N GLU A 81 -3.69 18.42 31.04
CA GLU A 81 -3.02 18.20 32.31
C GLU A 81 -1.85 19.18 32.37
N LYS A 82 -2.22 20.45 32.58
CA LYS A 82 -1.28 21.43 33.12
C LYS A 82 -1.12 21.10 34.59
N ASP A 83 0.11 20.80 34.96
CA ASP A 83 0.69 20.98 36.28
C ASP A 83 0.06 22.17 37.02
N ASP A 84 -0.61 21.91 38.14
CA ASP A 84 -0.70 22.84 39.26
C ASP A 84 -1.02 22.07 40.56
N PHE A 85 -0.06 21.25 41.02
CA PHE A 85 0.01 20.82 42.43
C PHE A 85 0.91 21.79 43.20
N GLY A 86 0.60 23.07 43.03
CA GLY A 86 1.37 24.19 43.55
C GLY A 86 0.50 25.22 44.25
N ASP A 87 -0.66 24.84 44.81
CA ASP A 87 -1.39 25.74 45.71
C ASP A 87 -1.47 25.17 47.12
N SER A 88 -0.69 25.83 47.96
CA SER A 88 -0.82 25.83 49.40
C SER A 88 -2.25 26.28 49.75
N GLU A 89 -2.89 25.58 50.69
CA GLU A 89 -4.06 25.98 51.50
C GLU A 89 -5.10 24.84 51.61
N ILE A 90 -4.83 23.90 52.52
CA ILE A 90 -5.86 23.05 53.13
C ILE A 90 -6.38 23.84 54.34
N PRO A 91 -7.62 24.38 54.33
CA PRO A 91 -8.26 24.83 55.56
C PRO A 91 -9.00 23.65 56.20
N PHE A 92 -8.64 23.30 57.44
CA PHE A 92 -9.50 23.24 58.64
C PHE A 92 -8.67 22.84 59.86
#